data_AF-A0A965YT65-F1
#
_entry.id   AF-A0A965YT65-F1
#
_cell.length_a   1.000
_cell.length_b   1.000
_cell.length_c   1.000
_cell.angle_alpha   90.00
_cell.angle_beta   90.00
_cell.angle_gamma   90.00
#
_symmetry.space_group_name_H-M   'P 1'
#
loop_
_entity.id
_entity.type
_entity.pdbx_description
1 polymer ?
#
loop_
_entity_poly.entity_id
_entity_poly.type
_entity_poly.pdbx_seq_one_letter_code
_entity_poly.pdbx_strand_id
1 'polypeptide(L)'
;MIIFHFSMAWLSVIIFSLILGLFGFYVVAFILGCCRPFIQKELPKVSLKNPWTKRLFLFLVGFNSFFYFQQCYEWISPKESAYPNAKCYYAAGNVVALYRAFLSPNNPITYWLVYPQRILYAIATPLIPHEDGELALWRYHWFVYPHARGFSMPHYLYESNTNPLFRKEGAVATFTWEFIKAVHNDNFKDKNIREHHALRDLPLAALYLDEMYNHEKVPSSIFVTPEAEEIIANKPMVYLEWQQNKITSQYLTQEKKDWYKERFDEQWLVNQKSYYIATTAYEALNALAAKWENSPLMQQELKQHPSLEATRIAAMIAMLQRGALDAKFSSKELSCTHPYVLHYIALRQELKAMADNTASLLIDNLEKRYLERHIIAERMKYTFEKYCGYTLVGGYDTRFGSGPSRYETMTLDDGKVLLDNQQTNNTTQEK
;
A
#
# COMPACT_ATOMS: atom_id res chain seq x y z
N MET A 1 15.77 2.27 -33.65
CA MET A 1 14.75 2.75 -32.69
C MET A 1 15.24 2.68 -31.24
N ILE A 2 15.71 1.53 -30.74
CA ILE A 2 16.24 1.40 -29.36
C ILE A 2 17.35 2.41 -29.04
N ILE A 3 18.33 2.58 -29.93
CA ILE A 3 19.43 3.54 -29.75
C ILE A 3 18.91 4.97 -29.53
N PHE A 4 17.85 5.38 -30.25
CA PHE A 4 17.27 6.71 -30.09
C PHE A 4 16.63 6.90 -28.70
N HIS A 5 15.80 5.94 -28.25
CA HIS A 5 15.20 6.00 -26.91
C HIS A 5 16.26 5.93 -25.81
N PHE A 6 17.29 5.11 -26.01
CA PHE A 6 18.42 5.02 -25.10
C PHE A 6 19.16 6.34 -24.97
N SER A 7 19.50 7.00 -26.09
CA SER A 7 20.15 8.31 -26.08
C SER A 7 19.28 9.40 -25.45
N MET A 8 17.97 9.40 -25.71
CA MET A 8 17.04 10.37 -25.12
C MET A 8 16.83 10.16 -23.61
N ALA A 9 16.70 8.92 -23.16
CA ALA A 9 16.62 8.61 -21.73
C ALA A 9 17.91 8.95 -21.00
N TRP A 10 19.07 8.63 -21.59
CA TRP A 10 20.37 9.00 -21.03
C TRP A 10 20.58 10.52 -20.98
N LEU A 11 20.19 11.25 -22.03
CA LEU A 11 20.22 12.72 -22.04
C LEU A 11 19.35 13.28 -20.90
N SER A 12 18.19 12.67 -20.64
CA SER A 12 17.33 13.05 -19.52
C SER A 12 18.06 12.85 -18.18
N VAL A 13 18.74 11.71 -17.99
CA VAL A 13 19.58 11.46 -16.81
C VAL A 13 20.65 12.53 -16.66
N ILE A 14 21.38 12.90 -17.72
CA ILE A 14 22.41 13.96 -17.68
C ILE A 14 21.80 15.29 -17.26
N ILE A 15 20.66 15.67 -17.87
CA ILE A 15 19.96 16.92 -17.54
C ILE A 15 19.53 16.91 -16.07
N PHE A 16 19.05 15.79 -15.55
CA PHE A 16 18.68 15.70 -14.13
C PHE A 16 19.87 15.68 -13.20
N SER A 17 20.98 15.05 -13.58
CA SER A 17 22.25 15.15 -12.84
C SER A 17 22.78 16.59 -12.81
N LEU A 18 22.60 17.36 -13.89
CA LEU A 18 22.91 18.79 -13.94
C LEU A 18 22.03 19.56 -12.94
N ILE A 19 20.72 19.35 -12.97
CA ILE A 19 19.77 20.00 -12.06
C ILE A 19 20.09 19.63 -10.60
N LEU A 20 20.28 18.35 -10.29
CA LEU A 20 20.63 17.85 -8.95
C LEU A 20 22.00 18.34 -8.48
N GLY A 21 23.00 18.41 -9.37
CA GLY A 21 24.31 18.96 -9.04
C GLY A 21 24.27 20.45 -8.73
N LEU A 22 23.50 21.21 -9.52
CA LEU A 22 23.23 22.62 -9.23
C LEU A 22 22.48 22.77 -7.90
N PHE A 23 21.44 21.97 -7.66
CA PHE A 23 20.61 22.04 -6.46
C PHE A 23 21.36 21.60 -5.20
N GLY A 24 22.10 20.48 -5.26
CA GLY A 24 22.95 20.00 -4.18
C GLY A 24 24.04 21.01 -3.83
N PHE A 25 24.60 21.68 -4.83
CA PHE A 25 25.50 22.82 -4.59
C PHE A 25 24.78 23.99 -3.92
N TYR A 26 23.56 24.34 -4.33
CA TYR A 26 22.77 25.36 -3.65
C TYR A 26 22.44 25.00 -2.20
N VAL A 27 22.11 23.74 -1.90
CA VAL A 27 21.84 23.28 -0.54
C VAL A 27 23.11 23.30 0.31
N VAL A 28 24.25 22.84 -0.22
CA VAL A 28 25.55 22.92 0.48
C VAL A 28 25.98 24.38 0.69
N ALA A 29 25.83 25.23 -0.32
CA ALA A 29 26.11 26.66 -0.23
C ALA A 29 25.16 27.37 0.75
N PHE A 30 23.90 26.95 0.83
CA PHE A 30 22.92 27.43 1.79
C PHE A 30 23.26 26.97 3.21
N ILE A 31 23.61 25.71 3.44
CA ILE A 31 24.03 25.19 4.75
C ILE A 31 25.31 25.88 5.21
N LEU A 32 26.33 25.97 4.35
CA LEU A 32 27.58 26.69 4.65
C LEU A 32 27.35 28.20 4.81
N GLY A 33 26.37 28.75 4.11
CA GLY A 33 25.91 30.14 4.22
C GLY A 33 25.12 30.41 5.50
N CYS A 34 24.30 29.48 5.98
CA CYS A 34 23.55 29.55 7.23
C CYS A 34 24.47 29.38 8.46
N CYS A 35 25.62 28.72 8.31
CA CYS A 35 26.68 28.72 9.31
C CYS A 35 27.51 30.02 9.34
N ARG A 36 27.19 31.00 8.47
CA ARG A 36 27.70 32.38 8.56
C ARG A 36 26.52 33.32 8.82
N PRO A 37 26.51 34.12 9.90
CA PRO A 37 25.42 35.03 10.14
C PRO A 37 25.48 36.16 9.10
N PHE A 38 24.53 36.13 8.16
CA PHE A 38 24.09 37.23 7.30
C PHE A 38 25.06 37.80 6.25
N ILE A 39 24.44 38.25 5.14
CA ILE A 39 24.93 39.12 4.06
C ILE A 39 25.53 38.39 2.84
N GLN A 40 24.67 38.04 1.88
CA GLN A 40 24.67 38.69 0.56
C GLN A 40 23.39 38.33 -0.23
N LYS A 41 22.73 39.37 -0.76
CA LYS A 41 21.44 39.36 -1.49
C LYS A 41 21.54 38.87 -2.95
N GLU A 42 22.67 38.32 -3.37
CA GLU A 42 22.82 37.82 -4.74
C GLU A 42 22.88 36.30 -4.72
N LEU A 43 22.04 35.66 -5.55
CA LEU A 43 22.16 34.24 -5.85
C LEU A 43 23.63 33.95 -6.18
N PRO A 44 24.30 33.01 -5.49
CA PRO A 44 25.69 32.70 -5.80
C PRO A 44 25.78 32.29 -7.27
N LYS A 45 26.51 33.08 -8.06
CA LYS A 45 26.81 32.73 -9.45
C LYS A 45 27.60 31.43 -9.41
N VAL A 46 26.95 30.34 -9.80
CA VAL A 46 27.57 29.01 -9.86
C VAL A 46 28.66 29.06 -10.94
N SER A 47 29.90 29.18 -10.51
CA SER A 47 31.05 29.14 -11.41
C SER A 47 31.59 27.72 -11.46
N LEU A 48 31.40 27.04 -12.58
CA LEU A 48 32.06 25.77 -12.90
C LEU A 48 33.61 25.89 -12.95
N LYS A 49 34.16 27.10 -12.79
CA LYS A 49 35.60 27.32 -12.63
C LYS A 49 36.12 26.84 -11.27
N ASN A 50 35.26 26.69 -10.25
CA ASN A 50 35.69 26.12 -8.97
C ASN A 50 35.99 24.61 -9.15
N PRO A 51 37.23 24.14 -8.85
CA PRO A 51 37.62 22.75 -9.06
C PRO A 51 36.81 21.77 -8.21
N TRP A 52 36.34 22.15 -7.02
CA TRP A 52 35.50 21.30 -6.18
C TRP A 52 34.09 21.12 -6.76
N THR A 53 33.47 22.20 -7.23
CA THR A 53 32.16 22.15 -7.91
C THR A 53 32.24 21.30 -9.18
N LYS A 54 33.33 21.44 -9.95
CA LYS A 54 33.59 20.61 -11.12
C LYS A 54 33.76 19.13 -10.76
N ARG A 55 34.51 18.81 -9.70
CA ARG A 55 34.69 17.42 -9.22
C ARG A 55 33.39 16.79 -8.74
N LEU A 56 32.61 17.51 -7.92
CA LEU A 56 31.31 17.06 -7.44
C LEU A 56 30.34 16.84 -8.61
N PHE A 57 30.33 17.75 -9.58
CA PHE A 57 29.52 17.61 -10.79
C PHE A 57 29.89 16.36 -11.59
N LEU A 58 31.18 16.18 -11.89
CA LEU A 58 31.65 14.99 -12.62
C LEU A 58 31.35 13.70 -11.85
N PHE A 59 31.47 13.73 -10.53
CA PHE A 59 31.08 12.61 -9.67
C PHE A 59 29.58 12.30 -9.80
N LEU A 60 28.70 13.30 -9.69
CA LEU A 60 27.26 13.09 -9.79
C LEU A 60 26.84 12.58 -11.18
N VAL A 61 27.41 13.12 -12.26
CA VAL A 61 27.14 12.62 -13.63
C VAL A 61 27.65 11.19 -13.79
N GLY A 62 28.86 10.90 -13.32
CA GLY A 62 29.45 9.56 -13.37
C GLY A 62 28.64 8.54 -12.57
N PHE A 63 28.27 8.88 -11.33
CA PHE A 63 27.45 8.06 -10.44
C PHE A 63 26.07 7.78 -11.04
N ASN A 64 25.36 8.81 -11.52
CA ASN A 64 24.06 8.63 -12.15
C ASN A 64 24.11 7.84 -13.44
N SER A 65 25.14 8.09 -14.26
CA SER A 65 25.34 7.32 -15.49
C SER A 65 25.58 5.85 -15.15
N PHE A 66 26.44 5.56 -14.16
CA PHE A 66 26.69 4.20 -13.68
C PHE A 66 25.39 3.51 -13.25
N PHE A 67 24.59 4.14 -12.40
CA PHE A 67 23.28 3.59 -11.97
C PHE A 67 22.33 3.39 -13.15
N TYR A 68 22.25 4.35 -14.08
CA TYR A 68 21.43 4.20 -15.28
C TYR A 68 21.87 3.00 -16.13
N PHE A 69 23.17 2.84 -16.39
CA PHE A 69 23.69 1.72 -17.16
C PHE A 69 23.50 0.38 -16.44
N GLN A 70 23.65 0.35 -15.11
CA GLN A 70 23.35 -0.84 -14.32
C GLN A 70 21.87 -1.23 -14.45
N GLN A 71 20.95 -0.27 -14.33
CA GLN A 71 19.52 -0.50 -14.53
C GLN A 71 19.19 -0.91 -15.98
N CYS A 72 19.87 -0.36 -16.98
CA CYS A 72 19.71 -0.79 -18.36
C CYS A 72 20.21 -2.21 -18.58
N TYR A 73 21.34 -2.59 -17.98
CA TYR A 73 21.86 -3.94 -18.05
C TYR A 73 20.91 -4.97 -17.42
N GLU A 74 20.31 -4.60 -16.28
CA GLU A 74 19.35 -5.43 -15.56
C GLU A 74 18.03 -5.61 -16.33
N TRP A 75 17.48 -4.52 -16.86
CA TRP A 75 16.10 -4.52 -17.39
C TRP A 75 16.00 -4.59 -18.90
N ILE A 76 17.05 -4.25 -19.65
CA ILE A 76 17.02 -4.11 -21.11
C ILE A 76 17.87 -5.21 -21.74
N SER A 77 17.46 -6.46 -21.53
CA SER A 77 17.96 -7.60 -22.29
C SER A 77 17.27 -7.67 -23.66
N PRO A 78 17.98 -7.57 -24.79
CA PRO A 78 17.35 -7.59 -26.11
C PRO A 78 16.57 -8.87 -26.44
N LYS A 79 16.83 -9.97 -25.73
CA LYS A 79 16.24 -11.30 -26.00
C LYS A 79 15.08 -11.66 -25.07
N GLU A 80 15.02 -11.05 -23.90
CA GLU A 80 14.13 -11.50 -22.81
C GLU A 80 13.24 -10.38 -22.27
N SER A 81 13.63 -9.12 -22.48
CA SER A 81 12.92 -7.97 -21.95
C SER A 81 11.68 -7.64 -22.77
N ALA A 82 10.53 -7.57 -22.11
CA ALA A 82 9.35 -6.95 -22.71
C ALA A 82 9.58 -5.43 -22.82
N TYR A 83 9.16 -4.79 -23.91
CA TYR A 83 9.18 -3.32 -24.06
C TYR A 83 10.53 -2.62 -23.78
N PRO A 84 11.64 -3.05 -24.43
CA PRO A 84 12.98 -2.51 -24.14
C PRO A 84 13.08 -0.99 -24.33
N ASN A 85 12.30 -0.41 -25.26
CA ASN A 85 12.25 1.05 -25.46
C ASN A 85 11.64 1.78 -24.26
N ALA A 86 10.59 1.22 -23.68
CA ALA A 86 9.95 1.78 -22.49
C ALA A 86 10.90 1.70 -21.29
N LYS A 87 11.65 0.59 -21.19
CA LYS A 87 12.57 0.34 -20.07
C LYS A 87 13.79 1.25 -20.04
N CYS A 88 14.18 1.87 -21.15
CA CYS A 88 15.14 2.98 -21.13
C CYS A 88 14.64 4.11 -20.21
N TYR A 89 13.36 4.48 -20.30
CA TYR A 89 12.76 5.48 -19.44
C TYR A 89 12.53 4.96 -18.02
N TYR A 90 12.24 3.66 -17.87
CA TYR A 90 12.15 3.03 -16.55
C TYR A 90 13.48 3.16 -15.78
N ALA A 91 14.59 2.76 -16.43
CA ALA A 91 15.92 2.87 -15.86
C ALA A 91 16.27 4.33 -15.47
N ALA A 92 15.94 5.30 -16.33
CA ALA A 92 16.13 6.72 -16.02
C ALA A 92 15.28 7.18 -14.82
N GLY A 93 14.03 6.74 -14.73
CA GLY A 93 13.12 7.08 -13.63
C GLY A 93 13.55 6.46 -12.30
N ASN A 94 14.17 5.27 -12.31
CA ASN A 94 14.74 4.63 -11.13
C ASN A 94 15.93 5.41 -10.56
N VAL A 95 16.76 6.04 -11.41
CA VAL A 95 17.83 6.94 -10.93
C VAL A 95 17.22 8.10 -10.14
N VAL A 96 16.12 8.69 -10.62
CA VAL A 96 15.43 9.76 -9.88
C VAL A 96 14.73 9.23 -8.62
N ALA A 97 14.16 8.03 -8.68
CA ALA A 97 13.49 7.39 -7.55
C ALA A 97 14.47 7.12 -6.39
N LEU A 98 15.70 6.70 -6.73
CA LEU A 98 16.77 6.45 -5.77
C LEU A 98 17.06 7.71 -4.92
N TYR A 99 17.17 8.88 -5.54
CA TYR A 99 17.33 10.14 -4.80
C TYR A 99 16.16 10.45 -3.89
N ARG A 100 14.93 10.20 -4.36
CA ARG A 100 13.73 10.38 -3.55
C ARG A 100 13.63 9.39 -2.40
N ALA A 101 14.25 8.22 -2.50
CA ALA A 101 14.32 7.25 -1.41
C ALA A 101 15.34 7.67 -0.33
N PHE A 102 16.42 8.37 -0.70
CA PHE A 102 17.39 8.91 0.25
C PHE A 102 16.90 10.17 0.95
N LEU A 103 16.09 10.98 0.27
CA LEU A 103 15.46 12.14 0.87
C LEU A 103 14.18 11.70 1.60
N SER A 104 13.84 12.36 2.71
CA SER A 104 12.52 12.14 3.30
C SER A 104 11.45 12.46 2.24
N PRO A 105 10.39 11.65 2.09
CA PRO A 105 9.30 11.93 1.15
C PRO A 105 8.58 13.26 1.42
N ASN A 106 8.86 13.83 2.60
CA ASN A 106 8.38 15.08 3.14
C ASN A 106 9.29 16.27 2.81
N ASN A 107 10.46 16.03 2.21
CA ASN A 107 11.40 17.07 1.84
C ASN A 107 10.89 17.82 0.59
N PRO A 108 10.78 19.16 0.61
CA PRO A 108 10.33 19.95 -0.54
C PRO A 108 11.11 19.70 -1.84
N ILE A 109 12.37 19.26 -1.76
CA ILE A 109 13.19 18.90 -2.93
C ILE A 109 12.59 17.71 -3.67
N THR A 110 12.03 16.74 -2.95
CA THR A 110 11.42 15.55 -3.58
C THR A 110 10.24 15.90 -4.46
N TYR A 111 9.55 17.02 -4.20
CA TYR A 111 8.48 17.53 -5.06
C TYR A 111 8.97 17.86 -6.47
N TRP A 112 10.10 18.56 -6.56
CA TRP A 112 10.72 18.90 -7.85
C TRP A 112 11.25 17.66 -8.58
N LEU A 113 11.61 16.61 -7.84
CA LEU A 113 12.01 15.32 -8.41
C LEU A 113 10.83 14.47 -8.90
N VAL A 114 9.60 14.75 -8.48
CA VAL A 114 8.40 14.05 -9.02
C VAL A 114 8.11 14.47 -10.45
N TYR A 115 8.27 15.74 -10.79
CA TYR A 115 7.98 16.27 -12.13
C TYR A 115 8.75 15.55 -13.26
N PRO A 116 10.08 15.36 -13.19
CA PRO A 116 10.80 14.64 -14.20
C PRO A 116 10.40 13.16 -14.29
N GLN A 117 10.08 12.51 -13.18
CA GLN A 117 9.54 11.14 -13.21
C GLN A 117 8.17 11.08 -13.90
N ARG A 118 7.31 12.08 -13.74
CA ARG A 118 6.04 12.16 -14.47
C ARG A 118 6.24 12.31 -15.97
N ILE A 119 7.22 13.12 -16.39
CA ILE A 119 7.57 13.24 -17.81
C ILE A 119 8.07 11.91 -18.35
N LEU A 120 9.02 11.26 -17.66
CA LEU A 120 9.54 9.95 -18.04
C LEU A 120 8.40 8.91 -18.12
N TYR A 121 7.49 8.91 -17.15
CA TYR A 121 6.33 8.03 -17.13
C TYR A 121 5.41 8.29 -18.34
N ALA A 122 5.06 9.54 -18.61
CA ALA A 122 4.18 9.91 -19.73
C ALA A 122 4.78 9.60 -21.11
N ILE A 123 6.11 9.63 -21.25
CA ILE A 123 6.80 9.24 -22.49
C ILE A 123 6.82 7.71 -22.63
N ALA A 124 6.94 6.99 -21.52
CA ALA A 124 7.10 5.55 -21.53
C ALA A 124 5.77 4.78 -21.61
N THR A 125 4.69 5.33 -21.05
CA THR A 125 3.38 4.65 -21.00
C THR A 125 2.80 4.28 -22.36
N PRO A 126 2.90 5.08 -23.44
CA PRO A 126 2.38 4.69 -24.74
C PRO A 126 3.18 3.55 -25.39
N LEU A 127 4.33 3.16 -24.82
CA LEU A 127 5.18 2.09 -25.32
C LEU A 127 4.87 0.73 -24.67
N ILE A 128 3.92 0.69 -23.72
CA ILE A 128 3.48 -0.52 -23.02
C ILE A 128 1.96 -0.69 -23.22
N PRO A 129 1.47 -1.89 -23.52
CA PRO A 129 0.03 -2.17 -23.58
C PRO A 129 -0.67 -1.81 -22.26
N HIS A 130 -1.88 -1.27 -22.35
CA HIS A 130 -2.60 -0.76 -21.18
C HIS A 130 -2.95 -1.84 -20.15
N GLU A 131 -3.09 -3.08 -20.60
CA GLU A 131 -3.40 -4.25 -19.79
C GLU A 131 -2.19 -4.84 -19.04
N ASP A 132 -0.97 -4.41 -19.38
CA ASP A 132 0.26 -4.94 -18.78
C ASP A 132 0.51 -4.34 -17.39
N GLY A 133 0.76 -5.22 -16.42
CA GLY A 133 1.00 -4.91 -15.02
C GLY A 133 2.25 -4.06 -14.78
N GLU A 134 3.20 -4.00 -15.74
CA GLU A 134 4.36 -3.12 -15.65
C GLU A 134 3.95 -1.65 -15.47
N LEU A 135 2.86 -1.19 -16.11
CA LEU A 135 2.39 0.19 -15.98
C LEU A 135 1.98 0.55 -14.55
N ALA A 136 1.30 -0.37 -13.87
CA ALA A 136 0.85 -0.22 -12.50
C ALA A 136 2.04 -0.32 -11.53
N LEU A 137 2.95 -1.27 -11.76
CA LEU A 137 4.18 -1.40 -11.00
C LEU A 137 5.03 -0.13 -11.06
N TRP A 138 5.27 0.43 -12.25
CA TRP A 138 6.11 1.63 -12.39
C TRP A 138 5.49 2.82 -11.68
N ARG A 139 4.17 2.93 -11.76
CA ARG A 139 3.43 3.98 -11.05
C ARG A 139 3.56 3.84 -9.54
N TYR A 140 3.40 2.61 -9.03
CA TYR A 140 3.61 2.30 -7.62
C TYR A 140 5.06 2.60 -7.19
N HIS A 141 6.05 2.08 -7.90
CA HIS A 141 7.48 2.29 -7.61
C HIS A 141 7.89 3.76 -7.56
N TRP A 142 7.45 4.54 -8.53
CA TRP A 142 7.90 5.92 -8.61
C TRP A 142 7.11 6.84 -7.71
N PHE A 143 5.80 6.64 -7.56
CA PHE A 143 4.95 7.63 -6.91
C PHE A 143 4.43 7.20 -5.53
N VAL A 144 4.47 5.90 -5.20
CA VAL A 144 3.91 5.36 -3.96
C VAL A 144 4.99 4.77 -3.05
N TYR A 145 5.87 3.91 -3.59
CA TYR A 145 6.85 3.15 -2.82
C TYR A 145 7.73 4.00 -1.86
N PRO A 146 8.23 5.19 -2.26
CA PRO A 146 8.99 6.05 -1.35
C PRO A 146 8.21 6.43 -0.08
N HIS A 147 6.89 6.54 -0.20
CA HIS A 147 5.98 6.86 0.90
C HIS A 147 5.63 5.61 1.72
N ALA A 148 5.36 4.49 1.03
CA ALA A 148 5.01 3.20 1.62
C ALA A 148 6.09 2.68 2.58
N ARG A 149 7.36 2.77 2.20
CA ARG A 149 8.48 2.27 3.01
C ARG A 149 8.57 2.94 4.39
N GLY A 150 8.16 4.20 4.49
CA GLY A 150 8.15 4.95 5.74
C GLY A 150 6.80 4.97 6.45
N PHE A 151 5.78 4.26 5.93
CA PHE A 151 4.37 4.46 6.30
C PHE A 151 3.99 5.95 6.37
N SER A 152 4.57 6.74 5.47
CA SER A 152 4.35 8.18 5.42
C SER A 152 3.27 8.49 4.40
N MET A 153 2.41 9.46 4.70
CA MET A 153 1.55 10.05 3.67
C MET A 153 2.36 11.10 2.92
N PRO A 154 2.30 11.17 1.57
CA PRO A 154 2.96 12.23 0.85
C PRO A 154 2.52 13.63 1.31
N HIS A 155 3.45 14.52 1.63
CA HIS A 155 3.07 15.85 2.14
C HIS A 155 2.28 16.71 1.15
N TYR A 156 2.46 16.49 -0.15
CA TYR A 156 1.71 17.18 -1.19
C TYR A 156 0.23 16.78 -1.25
N LEU A 157 -0.21 15.82 -0.42
CA LEU A 157 -1.60 15.44 -0.18
C LEU A 157 -2.34 16.42 0.73
N TYR A 158 -1.63 17.08 1.65
CA TYR A 158 -2.24 17.93 2.69
C TYR A 158 -2.46 19.39 2.27
N GLU A 159 -1.94 19.81 1.10
CA GLU A 159 -2.30 21.11 0.55
C GLU A 159 -3.75 21.01 0.05
N SER A 160 -4.65 21.71 0.75
CA SER A 160 -6.06 21.90 0.44
C SER A 160 -6.27 22.52 -0.94
N ASN A 161 -5.98 21.77 -1.99
CA ASN A 161 -6.34 22.16 -3.34
C ASN A 161 -7.78 21.72 -3.55
N THR A 162 -8.67 22.71 -3.50
CA THR A 162 -10.11 22.63 -3.81
C THR A 162 -10.39 22.17 -5.25
N ASN A 163 -9.36 21.86 -6.03
CA ASN A 163 -9.49 21.36 -7.39
C ASN A 163 -9.64 19.82 -7.39
N PRO A 164 -10.83 19.28 -7.72
CA PRO A 164 -11.10 17.84 -7.73
C PRO A 164 -10.19 17.04 -8.68
N LEU A 165 -9.61 17.66 -9.72
CA LEU A 165 -8.62 17.03 -10.60
C LEU A 165 -7.28 16.72 -9.90
N PHE A 166 -7.03 17.31 -8.73
CA PHE A 166 -5.81 17.15 -7.95
C PHE A 166 -6.06 16.60 -6.53
N ARG A 167 -7.15 15.85 -6.29
CA ARG A 167 -7.25 15.03 -5.07
C ARG A 167 -6.21 13.90 -5.12
N LYS A 168 -5.01 14.21 -4.64
CA LYS A 168 -3.82 13.35 -4.76
C LYS A 168 -3.87 12.13 -3.81
N GLU A 169 -4.68 12.17 -2.73
CA GLU A 169 -4.81 11.08 -1.75
C GLU A 169 -5.42 9.84 -2.40
N GLY A 170 -6.47 10.09 -3.19
CA GLY A 170 -7.08 9.13 -4.07
C GLY A 170 -6.12 8.49 -5.05
N ALA A 171 -5.25 9.30 -5.67
CA ALA A 171 -4.29 8.81 -6.65
C ALA A 171 -3.31 7.80 -6.03
N VAL A 172 -2.80 8.05 -4.82
CA VAL A 172 -1.81 7.15 -4.20
C VAL A 172 -2.41 5.78 -3.91
N ALA A 173 -3.56 5.69 -3.24
CA ALA A 173 -4.15 4.38 -2.97
C ALA A 173 -4.82 3.76 -4.21
N THR A 174 -5.26 4.56 -5.19
CA THR A 174 -5.62 4.04 -6.52
C THR A 174 -4.42 3.37 -7.18
N PHE A 175 -3.24 3.99 -7.16
CA PHE A 175 -2.03 3.41 -7.75
C PHE A 175 -1.57 2.17 -6.99
N THR A 176 -1.67 2.18 -5.66
CA THR A 176 -1.44 1.00 -4.83
C THR A 176 -2.40 -0.14 -5.19
N TRP A 177 -3.69 0.18 -5.35
CA TRP A 177 -4.71 -0.79 -5.72
C TRP A 177 -4.51 -1.36 -7.13
N GLU A 178 -4.26 -0.51 -8.13
CA GLU A 178 -3.94 -0.92 -9.50
C GLU A 178 -2.75 -1.87 -9.53
N PHE A 179 -1.72 -1.59 -8.71
CA PHE A 179 -0.58 -2.48 -8.57
C PHE A 179 -0.97 -3.83 -7.97
N ILE A 180 -1.69 -3.85 -6.85
CA ILE A 180 -2.16 -5.10 -6.22
C ILE A 180 -2.98 -5.93 -7.23
N LYS A 181 -3.89 -5.29 -7.96
CA LYS A 181 -4.71 -5.93 -8.99
C LYS A 181 -3.85 -6.50 -10.14
N ALA A 182 -2.84 -5.77 -10.59
CA ALA A 182 -1.91 -6.26 -11.60
C ALA A 182 -1.15 -7.51 -11.13
N VAL A 183 -0.70 -7.56 -9.86
CA VAL A 183 -0.04 -8.75 -9.28
C VAL A 183 -1.00 -9.90 -9.08
N HIS A 184 -2.24 -9.62 -8.68
CA HIS A 184 -3.31 -10.61 -8.54
C HIS A 184 -3.60 -11.31 -9.87
N ASN A 185 -3.84 -10.52 -10.92
CA ASN A 185 -4.17 -11.02 -12.26
C ASN A 185 -2.99 -11.64 -13.01
N ASP A 186 -1.77 -11.46 -12.49
CA ASP A 186 -0.53 -11.99 -13.10
C ASP A 186 -0.22 -11.43 -14.50
N ASN A 187 -0.68 -10.20 -14.79
CA ASN A 187 -0.63 -9.60 -16.12
C ASN A 187 0.75 -9.00 -16.49
N PHE A 188 1.85 -9.68 -16.20
CA PHE A 188 3.20 -9.16 -16.51
C PHE A 188 3.83 -9.91 -17.66
N LYS A 189 4.16 -9.21 -18.74
CA LYS A 189 4.86 -9.83 -19.88
C LYS A 189 6.34 -10.10 -19.57
N ASP A 190 6.99 -9.25 -18.79
CA ASP A 190 8.35 -9.48 -18.32
C ASP A 190 8.36 -10.23 -16.99
N LYS A 191 8.82 -11.48 -17.03
CA LYS A 191 8.91 -12.35 -15.86
C LYS A 191 9.94 -11.85 -14.84
N ASN A 192 11.04 -11.27 -15.28
CA ASN A 192 12.09 -10.80 -14.37
C ASN A 192 11.59 -9.62 -13.55
N ILE A 193 10.90 -8.65 -14.19
CA ILE A 193 10.28 -7.53 -13.46
C ILE A 193 9.20 -8.02 -12.51
N ARG A 194 8.37 -8.97 -12.95
CA ARG A 194 7.36 -9.58 -12.09
C ARG A 194 7.99 -10.17 -10.83
N GLU A 195 9.04 -10.97 -10.97
CA GLU A 195 9.69 -11.66 -9.84
C GLU A 195 10.47 -10.70 -8.93
N HIS A 196 11.33 -9.83 -9.49
CA HIS A 196 12.19 -8.94 -8.69
C HIS A 196 11.43 -7.84 -7.95
N HIS A 197 10.28 -7.42 -8.50
CA HIS A 197 9.56 -6.26 -8.01
C HIS A 197 8.13 -6.60 -7.63
N ALA A 198 7.31 -7.05 -8.58
CA ALA A 198 5.88 -7.19 -8.32
C ALA A 198 5.57 -8.17 -7.19
N LEU A 199 6.20 -9.35 -7.20
CA LEU A 199 6.04 -10.35 -6.14
C LEU A 199 6.66 -9.91 -4.81
N ARG A 200 7.78 -9.19 -4.86
CA ARG A 200 8.48 -8.71 -3.67
C ARG A 200 7.72 -7.58 -2.96
N ASP A 201 7.16 -6.64 -3.71
CA ASP A 201 6.63 -5.39 -3.15
C ASP A 201 5.13 -5.44 -2.82
N LEU A 202 4.42 -6.49 -3.26
CA LEU A 202 3.01 -6.71 -2.97
C LEU A 202 2.65 -6.67 -1.46
N PRO A 203 3.40 -7.33 -0.55
CA PRO A 203 3.15 -7.24 0.89
C PRO A 203 3.14 -5.82 1.43
N LEU A 204 4.15 -5.02 1.05
CA LEU A 204 4.26 -3.64 1.49
C LEU A 204 3.15 -2.77 0.92
N ALA A 205 2.79 -2.99 -0.35
CA ALA A 205 1.69 -2.28 -0.99
C ALA A 205 0.37 -2.51 -0.25
N ALA A 206 0.08 -3.77 0.12
CA ALA A 206 -1.14 -4.11 0.84
C ALA A 206 -1.18 -3.51 2.26
N LEU A 207 -0.08 -3.54 3.00
CA LEU A 207 0.00 -2.86 4.30
C LEU A 207 -0.14 -1.34 4.18
N TYR A 208 0.45 -0.75 3.14
CA TYR A 208 0.33 0.68 2.92
C TYR A 208 -1.11 1.07 2.55
N LEU A 209 -1.79 0.24 1.77
CA LEU A 209 -3.21 0.43 1.47
C LEU A 209 -4.07 0.36 2.73
N ASP A 210 -3.83 -0.61 3.63
CA ASP A 210 -4.47 -0.67 4.95
C ASP A 210 -4.30 0.64 5.72
N GLU A 211 -3.06 1.13 5.78
CA GLU A 211 -2.75 2.36 6.49
C GLU A 211 -3.49 3.58 5.92
N MET A 212 -3.66 3.62 4.61
CA MET A 212 -4.44 4.67 3.95
C MET A 212 -5.92 4.62 4.31
N TYR A 213 -6.49 3.42 4.51
CA TYR A 213 -7.85 3.27 5.04
C TYR A 213 -7.96 3.70 6.51
N ASN A 214 -6.95 3.40 7.32
CA ASN A 214 -6.99 3.60 8.77
C ASN A 214 -7.01 5.08 9.17
N HIS A 215 -6.39 5.93 8.38
CA HIS A 215 -6.24 7.32 8.75
C HIS A 215 -7.48 8.19 8.48
N GLU A 216 -8.61 7.63 8.04
CA GLU A 216 -9.85 8.38 7.65
C GLU A 216 -9.61 9.50 6.62
N LYS A 217 -8.40 9.56 6.06
CA LYS A 217 -7.93 10.67 5.23
C LYS A 217 -8.20 10.47 3.76
N VAL A 218 -8.49 9.25 3.32
CA VAL A 218 -8.91 9.03 1.94
C VAL A 218 -10.39 8.69 1.92
N PRO A 219 -11.23 9.59 1.39
CA PRO A 219 -12.63 9.26 1.15
C PRO A 219 -12.68 7.95 0.34
N SER A 220 -13.35 6.96 0.91
CA SER A 220 -13.64 5.67 0.27
C SER A 220 -14.37 5.80 -1.06
N SER A 221 -14.97 6.97 -1.33
CA SER A 221 -15.51 7.35 -2.63
C SER A 221 -14.45 7.53 -3.72
N ILE A 222 -13.14 7.55 -3.41
CA ILE A 222 -12.09 7.75 -4.42
C ILE A 222 -11.54 6.44 -5.00
N PHE A 223 -11.83 5.28 -4.40
CA PHE A 223 -11.22 3.99 -4.80
C PHE A 223 -12.02 3.18 -5.80
N VAL A 224 -12.82 3.84 -6.62
CA VAL A 224 -13.81 3.12 -7.39
C VAL A 224 -13.28 2.79 -8.76
N THR A 225 -12.92 1.52 -8.94
CA THR A 225 -12.81 1.00 -10.30
C THR A 225 -14.22 0.69 -10.81
N PRO A 226 -14.51 0.91 -12.10
CA PRO A 226 -15.80 0.56 -12.68
C PRO A 226 -16.20 -0.90 -12.43
N GLU A 227 -15.23 -1.81 -12.32
CA GLU A 227 -15.51 -3.22 -12.04
C GLU A 227 -16.00 -3.45 -10.61
N ALA A 228 -15.43 -2.74 -9.63
CA ALA A 228 -15.93 -2.81 -8.26
C ALA A 228 -17.36 -2.26 -8.17
N GLU A 229 -17.65 -1.18 -8.89
CA GLU A 229 -19.01 -0.63 -9.02
C GLU A 229 -19.98 -1.63 -9.62
N GLU A 230 -19.60 -2.32 -10.70
CA GLU A 230 -20.43 -3.33 -11.35
C GLU A 230 -20.73 -4.52 -10.42
N ILE A 231 -19.72 -5.01 -9.70
CA ILE A 231 -19.89 -6.09 -8.73
C ILE A 231 -20.82 -5.66 -7.58
N ILE A 232 -20.66 -4.43 -7.08
CA ILE A 232 -21.41 -3.92 -5.93
C ILE A 232 -22.85 -3.56 -6.31
N ALA A 233 -23.08 -3.03 -7.52
CA ALA A 233 -24.42 -2.67 -8.01
C ALA A 233 -25.39 -3.86 -8.03
N ASN A 234 -24.87 -5.08 -8.14
CA ASN A 234 -25.66 -6.31 -8.14
C ASN A 234 -25.88 -6.91 -6.73
N LYS A 235 -25.30 -6.33 -5.67
CA LYS A 235 -25.48 -6.82 -4.31
C LYS A 235 -26.70 -6.18 -3.64
N PRO A 236 -27.51 -6.96 -2.89
CA PRO A 236 -28.60 -6.39 -2.12
C PRO A 236 -28.03 -5.53 -0.98
N MET A 237 -28.63 -4.35 -0.80
CA MET A 237 -28.31 -3.49 0.33
C MET A 237 -28.89 -4.10 1.61
N VAL A 238 -28.05 -4.23 2.63
CA VAL A 238 -28.43 -4.81 3.93
C VAL A 238 -28.11 -3.77 5.00
N TYR A 239 -29.16 -3.27 5.64
CA TYR A 239 -29.03 -2.37 6.79
C TYR A 239 -28.92 -3.17 8.08
N LEU A 240 -28.10 -2.70 9.00
CA LEU A 240 -28.11 -3.16 10.38
C LEU A 240 -29.47 -2.80 11.03
N GLU A 241 -29.89 -3.57 12.04
CA GLU A 241 -31.20 -3.38 12.69
C GLU A 241 -31.39 -1.94 13.21
N TRP A 242 -30.35 -1.36 13.80
CA TRP A 242 -30.41 0.02 14.28
C TRP A 242 -30.52 1.05 13.15
N GLN A 243 -29.92 0.78 11.98
CA GLN A 243 -30.05 1.64 10.79
C GLN A 243 -31.48 1.55 10.26
N GLN A 244 -32.01 0.33 10.14
CA GLN A 244 -33.39 0.10 9.73
C GLN A 244 -34.36 0.83 10.67
N ASN A 245 -34.16 0.73 11.99
CA ASN A 245 -34.97 1.42 12.99
C ASN A 245 -34.91 2.95 12.87
N LYS A 246 -33.78 3.53 12.42
CA LYS A 246 -33.68 4.96 12.13
C LYS A 246 -34.43 5.33 10.85
N ILE A 247 -34.29 4.54 9.79
CA ILE A 247 -34.99 4.78 8.50
C ILE A 247 -36.50 4.67 8.67
N THR A 248 -36.99 3.71 9.48
CA THR A 248 -38.43 3.46 9.66
C THR A 248 -39.06 4.17 10.85
N SER A 249 -38.27 4.91 11.66
CA SER A 249 -38.72 5.49 12.92
C SER A 249 -39.96 6.37 12.79
N GLN A 250 -41.05 6.04 13.47
CA GLN A 250 -42.25 6.90 13.50
C GLN A 250 -42.01 8.29 14.13
N TYR A 251 -40.92 8.46 14.87
CA TYR A 251 -40.58 9.69 15.60
C TYR A 251 -39.75 10.68 14.80
N LEU A 252 -39.32 10.33 13.58
CA LEU A 252 -38.51 11.20 12.73
C LEU A 252 -39.35 11.77 11.58
N THR A 253 -39.06 13.01 11.21
CA THR A 253 -39.61 13.63 10.00
C THR A 253 -39.15 12.86 8.76
N GLN A 254 -39.94 12.93 7.67
CA GLN A 254 -39.58 12.25 6.42
C GLN A 254 -38.20 12.71 5.90
N GLU A 255 -37.95 14.03 5.90
CA GLU A 255 -36.65 14.61 5.54
C GLU A 255 -35.49 13.98 6.31
N LYS A 256 -35.66 13.76 7.62
CA LYS A 256 -34.61 13.16 8.45
C LYS A 256 -34.42 11.67 8.17
N LYS A 257 -35.50 10.94 7.82
CA LYS A 257 -35.40 9.54 7.38
C LYS A 257 -34.66 9.44 6.05
N ASP A 258 -34.98 10.30 5.10
CA ASP A 258 -34.33 10.35 3.79
C ASP A 258 -32.84 10.67 3.94
N TRP A 259 -32.50 11.64 4.80
CA TRP A 259 -31.11 11.95 5.16
C TRP A 259 -30.38 10.74 5.76
N TYR A 260 -30.99 10.03 6.71
CA TYR A 260 -30.38 8.83 7.30
C TYR A 260 -30.19 7.74 6.24
N LYS A 261 -31.19 7.52 5.39
CA LYS A 261 -31.13 6.54 4.31
C LYS A 261 -29.97 6.85 3.38
N GLU A 262 -29.89 8.07 2.86
CA GLU A 262 -28.78 8.51 2.00
C GLU A 262 -27.41 8.26 2.64
N ARG A 263 -27.25 8.61 3.92
CA ARG A 263 -26.00 8.38 4.67
C ARG A 263 -25.68 6.90 4.86
N PHE A 264 -26.68 6.06 5.12
CA PHE A 264 -26.46 4.62 5.25
C PHE A 264 -26.20 3.94 3.90
N ASP A 265 -26.80 4.43 2.81
CA ASP A 265 -26.54 3.96 1.45
C ASP A 265 -25.09 4.27 1.06
N GLU A 266 -24.62 5.49 1.32
CA GLU A 266 -23.22 5.87 1.16
C GLU A 266 -22.30 4.99 2.00
N GLN A 267 -22.60 4.81 3.29
CA GLN A 267 -21.80 3.98 4.19
C GLN A 267 -21.75 2.52 3.73
N TRP A 268 -22.87 1.96 3.27
CA TRP A 268 -22.93 0.59 2.75
C TRP A 268 -22.07 0.45 1.50
N LEU A 269 -22.18 1.38 0.54
CA LEU A 269 -21.38 1.37 -0.68
C LEU A 269 -19.89 1.43 -0.38
N VAL A 270 -19.50 2.28 0.58
CA VAL A 270 -18.13 2.39 1.08
C VAL A 270 -17.64 1.07 1.67
N ASN A 271 -18.44 0.44 2.53
CA ASN A 271 -18.07 -0.83 3.15
C ASN A 271 -17.92 -1.96 2.13
N GLN A 272 -18.79 -2.02 1.12
CA GLN A 272 -18.68 -3.00 0.04
C GLN A 272 -17.41 -2.80 -0.81
N LYS A 273 -17.01 -1.55 -1.06
CA LYS A 273 -15.77 -1.23 -1.76
C LYS A 273 -14.54 -1.66 -0.95
N SER A 274 -14.51 -1.32 0.33
CA SER A 274 -13.45 -1.74 1.25
C SER A 274 -13.34 -3.27 1.34
N TYR A 275 -14.49 -3.96 1.41
CA TYR A 275 -14.54 -5.42 1.40
C TYR A 275 -13.94 -6.01 0.12
N TYR A 276 -14.34 -5.51 -1.05
CA TYR A 276 -13.83 -5.98 -2.33
C TYR A 276 -12.30 -5.81 -2.42
N ILE A 277 -11.81 -4.61 -2.09
CA ILE A 277 -10.39 -4.30 -2.16
C ILE A 277 -9.57 -5.17 -1.21
N ALA A 278 -10.02 -5.31 0.04
CA ALA A 278 -9.32 -6.10 1.03
C ALA A 278 -9.34 -7.60 0.72
N THR A 279 -10.46 -8.13 0.19
CA THR A 279 -10.54 -9.55 -0.20
C THR A 279 -9.65 -9.87 -1.40
N THR A 280 -9.62 -9.02 -2.43
CA THR A 280 -8.70 -9.21 -3.56
C THR A 280 -7.24 -9.09 -3.13
N ALA A 281 -6.90 -8.12 -2.28
CA ALA A 281 -5.54 -7.98 -1.76
C ALA A 281 -5.14 -9.21 -0.93
N TYR A 282 -6.05 -9.70 -0.08
CA TYR A 282 -5.85 -10.93 0.67
C TYR A 282 -5.62 -12.15 -0.24
N GLU A 283 -6.44 -12.33 -1.28
CA GLU A 283 -6.29 -13.43 -2.23
C GLU A 283 -4.97 -13.35 -2.99
N ALA A 284 -4.56 -12.14 -3.40
CA ALA A 284 -3.25 -11.91 -4.02
C ALA A 284 -2.10 -12.31 -3.09
N LEU A 285 -2.16 -11.92 -1.81
CA LEU A 285 -1.16 -12.27 -0.80
C LEU A 285 -1.16 -13.76 -0.44
N ASN A 286 -2.33 -14.41 -0.48
CA ASN A 286 -2.44 -15.84 -0.24
C ASN A 286 -1.81 -16.64 -1.39
N ALA A 287 -2.11 -16.27 -2.63
CA ALA A 287 -1.52 -16.88 -3.82
C ALA A 287 0.00 -16.60 -3.92
N LEU A 288 0.48 -15.52 -3.30
CA LEU A 288 1.88 -15.10 -3.35
C LEU A 288 2.84 -16.16 -2.78
N ALA A 289 2.44 -16.89 -1.74
CA ALA A 289 3.28 -17.93 -1.15
C ALA A 289 3.64 -19.02 -2.18
N ALA A 290 2.65 -19.52 -2.92
CA ALA A 290 2.88 -20.49 -4.00
C ALA A 290 3.70 -19.88 -5.15
N LYS A 291 3.51 -18.59 -5.47
CA LYS A 291 4.33 -17.89 -6.47
C LYS A 291 5.79 -17.78 -6.02
N TRP A 292 6.05 -17.53 -4.74
CA TRP A 292 7.40 -17.47 -4.17
C TRP A 292 8.06 -18.84 -4.10
N GLU A 293 7.32 -19.90 -3.77
CA GLU A 293 7.85 -21.27 -3.76
C GLU A 293 8.40 -21.69 -5.13
N ASN A 294 7.73 -21.28 -6.20
CA ASN A 294 8.10 -21.61 -7.58
C ASN A 294 9.17 -20.67 -8.20
N SER A 295 9.61 -19.61 -7.51
CA SER A 295 10.65 -18.69 -8.00
C SER A 295 11.95 -18.89 -7.23
N PRO A 296 13.02 -19.43 -7.85
CA PRO A 296 14.33 -19.60 -7.22
C PRO A 296 14.90 -18.27 -6.68
N LEU A 297 14.63 -17.18 -7.39
CA LEU A 297 15.01 -15.83 -6.96
C LEU A 297 14.31 -15.47 -5.65
N MET A 298 12.99 -15.64 -5.57
CA MET A 298 12.25 -15.32 -4.35
C MET A 298 12.63 -16.22 -3.18
N GLN A 299 12.93 -17.49 -3.45
CA GLN A 299 13.48 -18.39 -2.43
C GLN A 299 14.82 -17.89 -1.86
N GLN A 300 15.68 -17.31 -2.71
CA GLN A 300 16.91 -16.69 -2.25
C GLN A 300 16.65 -15.41 -1.45
N GLU A 301 15.77 -14.53 -1.95
CA GLU A 301 15.39 -13.29 -1.27
C GLU A 301 14.79 -13.56 0.12
N LEU A 302 13.89 -14.54 0.25
CA LEU A 302 13.27 -14.91 1.53
C LEU A 302 14.30 -15.42 2.55
N LYS A 303 15.34 -16.14 2.10
CA LYS A 303 16.45 -16.57 2.97
C LYS A 303 17.28 -15.39 3.46
N GLN A 304 17.48 -14.37 2.62
CA GLN A 304 18.25 -13.18 2.97
C GLN A 304 17.44 -12.17 3.79
N HIS A 305 16.13 -12.14 3.58
CA HIS A 305 15.21 -11.15 4.12
C HIS A 305 13.93 -11.79 4.67
N PRO A 306 14.00 -12.54 5.80
CA PRO A 306 12.83 -13.21 6.39
C PRO A 306 11.71 -12.25 6.80
N SER A 307 12.02 -10.96 6.98
CA SER A 307 10.99 -9.93 7.23
C SER A 307 10.01 -9.75 6.07
N LEU A 308 10.34 -10.21 4.86
CA LEU A 308 9.44 -10.15 3.72
C LEU A 308 8.21 -11.05 3.95
N GLU A 309 8.43 -12.26 4.44
CA GLU A 309 7.35 -13.19 4.80
C GLU A 309 6.51 -12.66 5.96
N ALA A 310 7.17 -12.14 7.01
CA ALA A 310 6.46 -11.50 8.12
C ALA A 310 5.60 -10.31 7.66
N THR A 311 6.07 -9.54 6.66
CA THR A 311 5.30 -8.44 6.07
C THR A 311 4.09 -8.97 5.31
N ARG A 312 4.21 -10.09 4.58
CA ARG A 312 3.10 -10.75 3.88
C ARG A 312 2.03 -11.22 4.87
N ILE A 313 2.43 -11.90 5.94
CA ILE A 313 1.53 -12.40 6.98
C ILE A 313 0.82 -11.22 7.67
N ALA A 314 1.56 -10.18 8.06
CA ALA A 314 0.98 -8.97 8.64
C ALA A 314 -0.04 -8.31 7.69
N ALA A 315 0.27 -8.26 6.38
CA ALA A 315 -0.64 -7.73 5.37
C ALA A 315 -1.94 -8.56 5.30
N MET A 316 -1.84 -9.89 5.32
CA MET A 316 -3.01 -10.77 5.30
C MET A 316 -3.87 -10.60 6.55
N ILE A 317 -3.25 -10.49 7.74
CA ILE A 317 -3.95 -10.21 9.00
C ILE A 317 -4.74 -8.91 8.89
N ALA A 318 -4.12 -7.84 8.39
CA ALA A 318 -4.78 -6.53 8.23
C ALA A 318 -5.98 -6.60 7.27
N MET A 319 -5.79 -7.22 6.09
CA MET A 319 -6.85 -7.38 5.08
C MET A 319 -8.01 -8.25 5.59
N LEU A 320 -7.72 -9.30 6.36
CA LEU A 320 -8.75 -10.13 6.99
C LEU A 320 -9.54 -9.35 8.04
N GLN A 321 -8.85 -8.63 8.94
CA GLN A 321 -9.49 -7.92 10.04
C GLN A 321 -10.46 -6.83 9.57
N ARG A 322 -10.03 -5.99 8.62
CA ARG A 322 -10.75 -4.78 8.21
C ARG A 322 -11.62 -4.96 6.98
N GLY A 323 -11.35 -6.00 6.20
CA GLY A 323 -12.14 -6.33 5.02
C GLY A 323 -13.03 -7.53 5.28
N ALA A 324 -12.41 -8.71 5.19
CA ALA A 324 -13.13 -9.96 5.04
C ALA A 324 -13.99 -10.32 6.26
N LEU A 325 -13.41 -10.23 7.47
CA LEU A 325 -14.11 -10.59 8.71
C LEU A 325 -15.18 -9.56 9.07
N ASP A 326 -14.85 -8.26 9.05
CA ASP A 326 -15.81 -7.20 9.42
C ASP A 326 -17.06 -7.19 8.52
N ALA A 327 -16.87 -7.40 7.21
CA ALA A 327 -17.99 -7.53 6.28
C ALA A 327 -18.83 -8.79 6.54
N LYS A 328 -18.20 -9.93 6.85
CA LYS A 328 -18.90 -11.20 7.15
C LYS A 328 -19.61 -11.18 8.49
N PHE A 329 -19.09 -10.44 9.48
CA PHE A 329 -19.83 -10.12 10.69
C PHE A 329 -21.07 -9.30 10.37
N SER A 330 -20.92 -8.24 9.57
CA SER A 330 -22.01 -7.35 9.18
C SER A 330 -23.11 -8.05 8.37
N SER A 331 -22.75 -9.01 7.51
CA SER A 331 -23.70 -9.82 6.74
C SER A 331 -24.28 -11.02 7.49
N LYS A 332 -23.86 -11.26 8.75
CA LYS A 332 -24.24 -12.41 9.56
C LYS A 332 -23.86 -13.77 8.97
N GLU A 333 -22.84 -13.81 8.12
CA GLU A 333 -22.39 -15.05 7.44
C GLU A 333 -21.19 -15.71 8.14
N LEU A 334 -20.67 -15.11 9.22
CA LEU A 334 -19.50 -15.63 9.90
C LEU A 334 -19.87 -16.73 10.90
N SER A 335 -19.14 -17.84 10.87
CA SER A 335 -19.16 -18.90 11.89
C SER A 335 -17.74 -19.11 12.43
N CYS A 336 -17.61 -19.77 13.59
CA CYS A 336 -16.30 -20.09 14.15
C CYS A 336 -15.45 -21.01 13.25
N THR A 337 -16.10 -21.83 12.43
CA THR A 337 -15.46 -22.72 11.46
C THR A 337 -15.27 -22.08 10.09
N HIS A 338 -15.62 -20.80 9.93
CA HIS A 338 -15.48 -20.10 8.66
C HIS A 338 -13.99 -20.05 8.24
N PRO A 339 -13.63 -20.32 6.97
CA PRO A 339 -12.24 -20.39 6.52
C PRO A 339 -11.39 -19.17 6.88
N TYR A 340 -11.96 -17.96 6.76
CA TYR A 340 -11.28 -16.73 7.18
C TYR A 340 -10.95 -16.67 8.67
N VAL A 341 -11.78 -17.22 9.55
CA VAL A 341 -11.50 -17.27 11.00
C VAL A 341 -10.34 -18.20 11.27
N LEU A 342 -10.38 -19.41 10.71
CA LEU A 342 -9.32 -20.41 10.89
C LEU A 342 -7.98 -19.90 10.35
N HIS A 343 -7.99 -19.29 9.16
CA HIS A 343 -6.78 -18.76 8.55
C HIS A 343 -6.26 -17.54 9.32
N TYR A 344 -7.14 -16.65 9.81
CA TYR A 344 -6.76 -15.54 10.67
C TYR A 344 -6.00 -16.00 11.93
N ILE A 345 -6.50 -17.05 12.59
CA ILE A 345 -5.85 -17.63 13.78
C ILE A 345 -4.47 -18.18 13.42
N ALA A 346 -4.37 -18.95 12.35
CA ALA A 346 -3.10 -19.53 11.89
C ALA A 346 -2.06 -18.44 11.59
N LEU A 347 -2.43 -17.38 10.86
CA LEU A 347 -1.52 -16.27 10.53
C LEU A 347 -1.01 -15.55 11.78
N ARG A 348 -1.85 -15.33 12.80
CA ARG A 348 -1.39 -14.73 14.06
C ARG A 348 -0.35 -15.60 14.75
N GLN A 349 -0.59 -16.91 14.81
CA GLN A 349 0.35 -17.88 15.40
C GLN A 349 1.68 -17.88 14.64
N GLU A 350 1.63 -17.85 13.31
CA GLU A 350 2.81 -17.82 12.47
C GLU A 350 3.63 -16.54 12.65
N LEU A 351 2.97 -15.36 12.64
CA LEU A 351 3.65 -14.08 12.88
C LEU A 351 4.31 -14.04 14.26
N LYS A 352 3.62 -14.54 15.29
CA LYS A 352 4.16 -14.63 16.64
C LYS A 352 5.40 -15.53 16.70
N ALA A 353 5.32 -16.71 16.09
CA ALA A 353 6.45 -17.64 16.01
C ALA A 353 7.64 -17.03 15.27
N MET A 354 7.42 -16.23 14.22
CA MET A 354 8.51 -15.53 13.52
C MET A 354 9.19 -14.49 14.39
N ALA A 355 8.42 -13.71 15.17
CA ALA A 355 8.97 -12.72 16.10
C ALA A 355 9.80 -13.39 17.21
N ASP A 356 9.29 -14.47 17.80
CA ASP A 356 9.99 -15.19 18.87
C ASP A 356 11.29 -15.85 18.40
N ASN A 357 11.35 -16.27 17.12
CA ASN A 357 12.51 -16.96 16.54
C ASN A 357 13.50 -16.06 15.80
N THR A 358 13.16 -14.79 15.54
CA THR A 358 13.98 -13.88 14.74
C THR A 358 14.27 -12.60 15.50
N ALA A 359 15.55 -12.30 15.76
CA ALA A 359 15.97 -11.02 16.34
C ALA A 359 15.89 -9.87 15.31
N SER A 360 14.68 -9.55 14.85
CA SER A 360 14.41 -8.51 13.85
C SER A 360 13.45 -7.47 14.39
N LEU A 361 13.97 -6.25 14.60
CA LEU A 361 13.17 -5.11 15.05
C LEU A 361 11.95 -4.85 14.16
N LEU A 362 12.05 -5.12 12.85
CA LEU A 362 10.93 -4.95 11.94
C LEU A 362 9.82 -5.96 12.23
N ILE A 363 10.17 -7.23 12.48
CA ILE A 363 9.19 -8.28 12.78
C ILE A 363 8.52 -7.99 14.13
N ASP A 364 9.29 -7.59 15.15
CA ASP A 364 8.74 -7.15 16.44
C ASP A 364 7.77 -5.97 16.30
N ASN A 365 8.11 -5.01 15.42
CA ASN A 365 7.24 -3.86 15.17
C ASN A 365 5.96 -4.26 14.44
N LEU A 366 6.01 -5.21 13.50
CA LEU A 366 4.83 -5.75 12.83
C LEU A 366 3.94 -6.51 13.83
N GLU A 367 4.53 -7.35 14.68
CA GLU A 367 3.83 -8.06 15.74
C GLU A 367 3.11 -7.08 16.68
N LYS A 368 3.84 -6.10 17.24
CA LYS A 368 3.28 -5.08 18.12
C LYS A 368 2.16 -4.30 17.45
N ARG A 369 2.32 -3.95 16.17
CA ARG A 369 1.35 -3.15 15.43
C ARG A 369 0.07 -3.91 15.13
N TYR A 370 0.16 -5.16 14.67
CA TYR A 370 -1.00 -5.89 14.14
C TYR A 370 -1.58 -6.92 15.11
N LEU A 371 -0.82 -7.36 16.10
CA LEU A 371 -1.29 -8.27 17.13
C LEU A 371 -1.62 -7.57 18.44
N GLU A 372 -0.77 -6.63 18.91
CA GLU A 372 -0.87 -6.09 20.27
C GLU A 372 -1.61 -4.76 20.40
N ARG A 373 -1.29 -3.77 19.54
CA ARG A 373 -1.70 -2.37 19.74
C ARG A 373 -2.92 -1.94 18.93
N HIS A 374 -3.60 -2.89 18.30
CA HIS A 374 -4.69 -2.60 17.38
C HIS A 374 -6.04 -2.93 18.01
N ILE A 375 -6.93 -1.95 18.15
CA ILE A 375 -8.25 -2.13 18.78
C ILE A 375 -9.06 -3.25 18.13
N ILE A 376 -8.94 -3.42 16.81
CA ILE A 376 -9.58 -4.52 16.08
C ILE A 376 -8.95 -5.87 16.44
N ALA A 377 -7.62 -5.95 16.65
CA ALA A 377 -6.97 -7.19 17.05
C ALA A 377 -7.41 -7.64 18.46
N GLU A 378 -7.63 -6.68 19.36
CA GLU A 378 -8.20 -6.92 20.70
C GLU A 378 -9.68 -7.32 20.62
N ARG A 379 -10.50 -6.62 19.84
CA ARG A 379 -11.91 -6.96 19.57
C ARG A 379 -12.03 -8.39 19.06
N MET A 380 -11.27 -8.74 18.02
CA MET A 380 -11.28 -10.07 17.41
C MET A 380 -10.80 -11.15 18.38
N LYS A 381 -9.77 -10.86 19.20
CA LYS A 381 -9.32 -11.77 20.25
C LYS A 381 -10.44 -12.10 21.22
N TYR A 382 -11.07 -11.08 21.79
CA TYR A 382 -12.18 -11.26 22.73
C TYR A 382 -13.33 -12.05 22.10
N THR A 383 -13.76 -11.66 20.89
CA THR A 383 -14.87 -12.31 20.19
C THR A 383 -14.59 -13.80 19.96
N PHE A 384 -13.41 -14.15 19.44
CA PHE A 384 -13.11 -15.56 19.15
C PHE A 384 -12.79 -16.38 20.42
N GLU A 385 -12.16 -15.79 21.44
CA GLU A 385 -11.96 -16.48 22.73
C GLU A 385 -13.30 -16.76 23.43
N LYS A 386 -14.19 -15.77 23.51
CA LYS A 386 -15.46 -15.89 24.22
C LYS A 386 -16.48 -16.76 23.50
N TYR A 387 -16.64 -16.59 22.18
CA TYR A 387 -17.73 -17.21 21.43
C TYR A 387 -17.30 -18.44 20.60
N CYS A 388 -16.00 -18.59 20.32
CA CYS A 388 -15.49 -19.76 19.60
C CYS A 388 -14.58 -20.67 20.43
N GLY A 389 -14.13 -20.24 21.61
CA GLY A 389 -13.22 -21.02 22.47
C GLY A 389 -11.78 -21.14 21.92
N TYR A 390 -11.40 -20.30 20.96
CA TYR A 390 -10.04 -20.29 20.42
C TYR A 390 -9.11 -19.42 21.26
N THR A 391 -7.88 -19.86 21.52
CA THR A 391 -6.84 -19.01 22.13
C THR A 391 -6.09 -18.24 21.06
N LEU A 392 -6.16 -16.90 21.07
CA LEU A 392 -5.47 -16.06 20.08
C LEU A 392 -4.20 -15.44 20.64
N VAL A 393 -3.10 -15.51 19.88
CA VAL A 393 -1.81 -14.91 20.26
C VAL A 393 -1.79 -13.40 20.03
N GLY A 394 -1.11 -12.67 20.91
CA GLY A 394 -1.05 -11.21 20.94
C GLY A 394 -2.32 -10.54 21.48
N GLY A 395 -2.35 -9.21 21.52
CA GLY A 395 -3.42 -8.40 22.12
C GLY A 395 -3.38 -8.44 23.66
N TYR A 396 -3.85 -7.39 24.33
CA TYR A 396 -3.95 -7.39 25.79
C TYR A 396 -4.72 -8.62 26.28
N ASP A 397 -4.28 -9.19 27.41
CA ASP A 397 -5.06 -10.24 28.05
C ASP A 397 -6.34 -9.60 28.62
N THR A 398 -7.43 -9.78 27.88
CA THR A 398 -8.76 -9.24 28.24
C THR A 398 -9.30 -9.85 29.53
N ARG A 399 -8.65 -10.89 30.08
CA ARG A 399 -9.00 -11.49 31.36
C ARG A 399 -8.45 -10.72 32.57
N PHE A 400 -7.44 -9.84 32.41
CA PHE A 400 -6.63 -9.38 33.55
C PHE A 400 -6.43 -7.87 33.75
N GLY A 401 -7.09 -6.94 33.04
CA GLY A 401 -6.80 -5.52 33.36
C GLY A 401 -7.52 -4.37 32.68
N SER A 402 -8.40 -4.61 31.71
CA SER A 402 -9.38 -3.59 31.29
C SER A 402 -10.74 -4.24 31.40
N GLY A 403 -11.65 -3.65 32.19
CA GLY A 403 -12.90 -4.29 32.55
C GLY A 403 -13.65 -4.83 31.31
N PRO A 404 -14.40 -5.94 31.43
CA PRO A 404 -15.21 -6.52 30.35
C PRO A 404 -16.04 -5.46 29.59
N SER A 405 -16.46 -4.40 30.27
CA SER A 405 -17.39 -3.39 29.78
C SER A 405 -17.00 -2.68 28.47
N ARG A 406 -15.70 -2.44 28.20
CA ARG A 406 -15.31 -1.68 27.00
C ARG A 406 -15.47 -2.48 25.71
N TYR A 407 -15.18 -3.78 25.75
CA TYR A 407 -15.23 -4.64 24.57
C TYR A 407 -16.51 -5.47 24.51
N GLU A 408 -17.12 -5.79 25.66
CA GLU A 408 -18.38 -6.52 25.70
C GLU A 408 -19.47 -5.78 24.92
N THR A 409 -19.60 -4.47 25.11
CA THR A 409 -20.54 -3.65 24.32
C THR A 409 -20.22 -3.63 22.82
N MET A 410 -18.94 -3.61 22.43
CA MET A 410 -18.53 -3.60 21.02
C MET A 410 -18.65 -4.96 20.32
N THR A 411 -18.67 -6.06 21.08
CA THR A 411 -18.59 -7.43 20.55
C THR A 411 -19.86 -8.26 20.78
N LEU A 412 -20.85 -7.71 21.50
CA LEU A 412 -22.14 -8.38 21.70
C LEU A 412 -22.83 -8.70 20.37
N ASP A 413 -22.80 -7.77 19.41
CA ASP A 413 -23.38 -7.98 18.08
C ASP A 413 -22.63 -9.08 17.30
N ASP A 414 -21.29 -9.04 17.31
CA ASP A 414 -20.46 -10.06 16.67
C ASP A 414 -20.66 -11.45 17.29
N GLY A 415 -20.75 -11.50 18.62
CA GLY A 415 -20.96 -12.73 19.38
C GLY A 415 -22.32 -13.35 19.09
N LYS A 416 -23.36 -12.53 18.98
CA LYS A 416 -24.71 -12.98 18.58
C LYS A 416 -24.68 -13.63 17.21
N VAL A 417 -24.01 -13.01 16.23
CA VAL A 417 -23.83 -13.59 14.88
C VAL A 417 -23.18 -14.97 14.95
N LEU A 418 -22.10 -15.13 15.73
CA LEU A 418 -21.40 -16.40 15.85
C LEU A 418 -22.26 -17.49 16.51
N LEU A 419 -22.99 -17.15 17.57
CA LEU A 419 -23.86 -18.07 18.30
C LEU A 419 -25.07 -18.52 17.45
N ASP A 420 -25.73 -17.58 16.76
CA ASP A 420 -26.90 -17.86 15.90
C ASP A 420 -26.51 -18.85 14.76
N ASN A 421 -25.32 -18.67 14.18
CA ASN A 421 -24.82 -19.55 13.13
C ASN A 421 -24.34 -20.92 13.64
N GLN A 422 -23.81 -21.00 14.86
CA GLN A 422 -23.47 -22.30 15.48
C GLN A 422 -24.72 -23.17 15.70
N GLN A 423 -25.79 -22.57 16.22
CA GLN A 423 -27.05 -23.30 16.47
C GLN A 423 -27.66 -23.83 15.17
N THR A 424 -27.66 -23.01 14.12
CA THR A 424 -28.18 -23.39 12.79
C THR A 424 -27.42 -24.58 12.19
N ASN A 425 -26.09 -24.62 12.34
CA ASN A 425 -25.28 -25.73 11.85
C ASN A 425 -25.54 -27.04 12.61
N ASN A 426 -25.71 -26.97 13.93
CA ASN A 426 -26.02 -28.16 14.74
C ASN A 426 -27.39 -28.74 14.38
N THR A 427 -28.42 -27.91 14.20
CA THR A 427 -29.76 -28.36 13.79
C THR A 427 -29.78 -28.96 12.37
N THR A 428 -28.88 -28.53 11.50
CA THR A 428 -28.76 -29.07 10.13
C THR A 428 -28.03 -30.41 10.11
N GLN A 429 -27.11 -30.68 11.05
CA GLN A 429 -26.45 -31.98 11.19
C GLN A 429 -27.31 -33.05 11.85
N GLU A 430 -28.31 -32.66 12.64
CA GLU A 430 -29.25 -33.59 13.28
C GLU A 430 -30.43 -34.01 12.38
N LYS A 431 -30.59 -33.37 11.21
CA LYS A 431 -31.58 -33.71 10.18
C LYS A 431 -30.93 -34.46 9.04
#